data_AF-A0A708XL27-F1
#
_entry.id   AF-A0A708XL27-F1
#
_cell.length_a   1.000
_cell.length_b   1.000
_cell.length_c   1.000
_cell.angle_alpha   90.00
_cell.angle_beta   90.00
_cell.angle_gamma   90.00
#
_symmetry.space_group_name_H-M   'P 1'
#
loop_
_entity.id
_entity.type
_entity.pdbx_description
1 polymer ?
#
loop_
_entity_poly.entity_id
_entity_poly.type
_entity_poly.pdbx_seq_one_letter_code
_entity_poly.pdbx_strand_id
1 'polypeptide(L)' 'NTNSKLTSTNLAKNHKTDLLSLYKKLIEAGYLMDVEGKYILTDAGIAAGAEAKPNRYKKGENYFLWPDNLAL' A
#
# COMPACT_ATOMS: atom_id res chain seq x y z
N ASN A 1 -3.37 21.09 6.67
CA ASN A 1 -2.90 19.73 6.99
C ASN A 1 -3.62 18.70 6.13
N THR A 2 -3.21 18.55 4.88
CA THR A 2 -3.78 17.55 3.97
C THR A 2 -2.91 16.30 4.04
N ASN A 3 -3.28 15.33 4.89
CA ASN A 3 -2.61 14.04 4.95
C ASN A 3 -2.98 13.27 3.66
N SER A 4 -2.23 13.55 2.58
CA SER A 4 -2.54 13.12 1.23
C SER A 4 -2.20 11.64 1.09
N LYS A 5 -3.22 10.80 1.19
CA LYS A 5 -3.07 9.37 0.94
C LYS A 5 -2.88 9.12 -0.56
N LEU A 6 -1.80 8.44 -0.89
CA LEU A 6 -1.42 8.05 -2.25
C LEU A 6 -1.76 6.58 -2.47
N THR A 7 -2.24 6.23 -3.66
CA THR A 7 -2.32 4.82 -4.06
C THR A 7 -0.92 4.22 -4.17
N SER A 8 -0.78 2.90 -4.08
CA SER A 8 0.52 2.22 -4.27
C SER A 8 1.23 2.69 -5.56
N THR A 9 0.49 2.92 -6.64
CA THR A 9 1.03 3.43 -7.91
C THR A 9 1.59 4.85 -7.77
N ASN A 10 0.91 5.73 -7.05
CA ASN A 10 1.38 7.10 -6.83
C ASN A 10 2.55 7.13 -5.83
N LEU A 11 2.53 6.29 -4.79
CA LEU A 11 3.64 6.15 -3.86
C LEU A 11 4.90 5.67 -4.59
N ALA A 12 4.77 4.68 -5.48
CA ALA A 12 5.87 4.18 -6.28
C ALA A 12 6.50 5.30 -7.13
N LYS A 13 5.67 6.11 -7.80
CA LYS A 13 6.12 7.31 -8.53
C LYS A 13 6.86 8.31 -7.64
N ASN A 14 6.36 8.55 -6.43
CA ASN A 14 6.98 9.48 -5.48
C ASN A 14 8.38 9.00 -5.05
N HIS A 15 8.51 7.70 -4.76
CA HIS A 15 9.78 7.06 -4.43
C HIS A 15 10.66 6.74 -5.67
N LYS A 16 10.25 7.16 -6.88
CA LYS A 16 10.93 6.85 -8.15
C LYS A 16 11.26 5.36 -8.29
N THR A 17 10.36 4.50 -7.83
CA THR A 17 10.50 3.04 -7.87
C THR A 17 9.34 2.42 -8.63
N ASP A 18 9.52 1.20 -9.10
CA ASP A 18 8.45 0.44 -9.73
C ASP A 18 7.44 -0.04 -8.70
N LEU A 19 6.18 -0.18 -9.12
CA LEU A 19 5.11 -0.68 -8.28
C LEU A 19 5.48 -2.03 -7.65
N LEU A 20 6.06 -2.95 -8.43
CA LEU A 20 6.48 -4.27 -7.95
C LEU A 20 7.54 -4.18 -6.84
N SER A 21 8.53 -3.31 -7.02
CA SER A 21 9.61 -3.07 -6.05
C SER A 21 9.08 -2.43 -4.78
N LEU A 22 8.11 -1.51 -4.91
CA LEU A 22 7.40 -0.95 -3.76
C LEU A 22 6.66 -2.03 -2.98
N TYR A 23 5.90 -2.91 -3.64
CA TYR A 23 5.20 -4.01 -2.98
C TYR A 23 6.16 -4.94 -2.24
N LYS A 24 7.32 -5.25 -2.82
CA LYS A 24 8.37 -6.02 -2.14
C LYS A 24 8.85 -5.33 -0.87
N LYS A 25 9.18 -4.05 -0.92
CA LYS A 25 9.57 -3.26 0.26
C LYS A 25 8.48 -3.24 1.33
N LEU A 26 7.22 -3.09 0.91
CA LEU A 26 6.08 -3.10 1.82
C LEU A 26 5.92 -4.46 2.51
N ILE A 27 6.20 -5.55 1.81
CA ILE A 27 6.21 -6.91 2.40
C ILE A 27 7.40 -7.10 3.33
N GLU A 28 8.60 -6.70 2.91
CA GLU A 28 9.82 -6.79 3.74
C GLU A 28 9.71 -5.95 5.02
N ALA A 29 9.08 -4.78 4.95
CA ALA A 29 8.77 -3.95 6.10
C ALA A 29 7.62 -4.50 6.98
N GLY A 30 6.93 -5.56 6.51
CA GLY A 30 5.81 -6.18 7.21
C GLY A 30 4.49 -5.40 7.10
N TYR A 31 4.41 -4.38 6.25
CA TYR A 31 3.19 -3.59 6.01
C TYR A 31 2.17 -4.31 5.11
N LEU A 32 2.66 -5.14 4.19
CA LEU A 32 1.84 -6.02 3.36
C LEU A 32 2.22 -7.47 3.61
N MET A 33 1.25 -8.35 3.40
CA MET A 33 1.44 -9.80 3.41
C MET A 33 0.94 -10.35 2.08
N ASP A 34 1.75 -11.18 1.43
CA ASP A 34 1.28 -11.98 0.30
C ASP A 34 0.64 -13.26 0.85
N VAL A 35 -0.65 -13.45 0.56
CA VAL A 35 -1.40 -14.66 0.88
C VAL A 35 -1.95 -15.22 -0.42
N GLU A 36 -1.33 -16.28 -0.93
CA GLU A 36 -1.74 -16.98 -2.16
C GLU A 36 -1.84 -16.03 -3.38
N GLY A 37 -0.90 -15.08 -3.51
CA GLY A 37 -0.89 -14.09 -4.59
C GLY A 37 -1.87 -12.94 -4.40
N LYS A 38 -2.50 -12.84 -3.23
CA LYS A 38 -3.27 -11.65 -2.81
C LYS A 38 -2.46 -10.89 -1.77
N TYR A 39 -2.18 -9.63 -2.07
CA TYR A 39 -1.65 -8.71 -1.06
C TYR A 39 -2.75 -8.37 -0.06
N ILE A 40 -2.44 -8.47 1.22
CA ILE A 40 -3.28 -8.11 2.35
C ILE A 40 -2.56 -7.08 3.19
N LEU A 41 -3.27 -6.04 3.62
CA LEU A 41 -2.72 -5.04 4.53
C LEU A 41 -2.64 -5.63 5.94
N THR A 42 -1.46 -5.57 6.54
CA THR A 42 -1.24 -6.04 7.91
C THR A 42 -1.57 -4.94 8.92
N ASP A 43 -1.68 -5.31 10.19
CA ASP A 43 -1.85 -4.34 11.28
C ASP A 43 -0.69 -3.34 11.35
N ALA A 44 0.53 -3.73 10.99
CA ALA A 44 1.68 -2.83 10.93
C ALA A 44 1.50 -1.77 9.84
N GLY A 45 0.96 -2.15 8.67
CA GLY A 45 0.64 -1.20 7.61
C GLY A 45 -0.46 -0.21 8.05
N ILE A 46 -1.50 -0.71 8.71
CA ILE A 46 -2.57 0.12 9.28
C ILE A 46 -2.00 1.10 10.33
N ALA A 47 -1.14 0.62 11.22
CA ALA A 47 -0.48 1.43 12.24
C ALA A 47 0.43 2.51 11.63
N ALA A 48 1.06 2.23 10.49
CA ALA A 48 1.83 3.21 9.73
C ALA A 48 0.96 4.24 8.98
N GLY A 49 -0.37 4.10 9.02
CA GLY A 49 -1.32 5.03 8.39
C GLY A 49 -1.82 4.59 7.01
N ALA A 50 -1.53 3.34 6.61
CA ALA A 50 -2.07 2.78 5.39
C ALA A 50 -3.53 2.35 5.54
N GLU A 51 -4.27 2.34 4.43
CA GLU A 51 -5.66 1.90 4.39
C GLU A 51 -5.90 0.97 3.21
N ALA A 52 -6.51 -0.18 3.48
CA ALA A 52 -7.08 -1.02 2.44
C ALA A 52 -8.50 -0.55 2.15
N LYS A 53 -8.75 -0.09 0.92
CA LYS A 53 -10.09 0.30 0.48
C LYS A 53 -10.63 -0.68 -0.55
N PRO A 54 -11.89 -1.12 -0.40
CA PRO A 54 -12.52 -1.97 -1.39
C PRO A 54 -12.70 -1.21 -2.70
N ASN A 55 -12.31 -1.84 -3.80
CA ASN A 55 -12.53 -1.30 -5.13
C ASN A 55 -14.03 -1.42 -5.47
N ARG A 56 -14.72 -0.29 -5.58
CA ARG A 56 -16.14 -0.26 -5.96
C ARG A 56 -16.39 -0.82 -7.36
N TYR A 57 -15.39 -0.78 -8.24
CA TYR A 57 -15.50 -1.25 -9.62
C TYR A 57 -15.15 -2.73 -9.80
N LYS A 58 -14.38 -3.31 -8.86
CA LYS A 58 -13.99 -4.72 -8.90
C LYS A 58 -14.29 -5.38 -7.57
N LYS A 59 -15.39 -6.12 -7.55
CA LYS A 59 -15.88 -6.84 -6.37
C LYS A 59 -14.83 -7.85 -5.92
N GLY A 60 -14.25 -7.64 -4.73
CA GLY A 60 -13.24 -8.53 -4.14
C GLY A 60 -11.79 -8.10 -4.35
N GLU A 61 -11.51 -7.01 -5.08
CA GLU A 61 -10.19 -6.38 -5.09
C GLU A 61 -10.16 -5.20 -4.12
N ASN A 62 -9.11 -5.11 -3.32
CA ASN A 62 -8.82 -3.96 -2.48
C ASN A 62 -7.66 -3.18 -3.10
N TYR A 63 -7.71 -1.86 -3.05
CA TYR A 63 -6.57 -1.01 -3.33
C TYR A 63 -6.02 -0.44 -2.03
N PHE A 64 -4.71 -0.28 -1.97
CA PHE A 64 -4.03 0.25 -0.81
C PHE A 64 -3.74 1.73 -0.99
N LEU A 65 -4.05 2.49 0.06
CA LEU A 65 -3.74 3.88 0.23
C LEU A 65 -2.65 3.99 1.28
N TRP A 66 -1.62 4.75 0.98
CA TRP A 66 -0.44 4.93 1.80
C TRP A 66 -0.27 6.41 2.11
N PRO A 67 0.24 6.77 3.29
CA PRO A 67 0.64 8.14 3.55
C PRO A 67 1.81 8.51 2.62
N ASP A 68 1.84 9.76 2.17
CA ASP A 68 2.93 10.31 1.36
C ASP A 68 4.27 10.33 2.11
N ASN A 69 4.22 10.43 3.44
CA ASN A 69 5.37 10.38 4.34
C ASN A 69 5.68 8.96 4.85
N LEU A 70 5.23 7.90 4.16
CA LEU A 70 5.58 6.53 4.55
C LEU A 70 7.08 6.31 4.37
N ALA A 71 7.78 5.95 5.44
CA ALA A 71 9.19 5.59 5.37
C ALA A 71 9.34 4.15 4.83
N LEU A 72 10.08 3.99 3.73
CA LEU A 72 10.31 2.75 2.96
C LEU A 72 11.78 2.55 2.57
#